data_AF-A0A482R7I3-F1
#
_entry.id   AF-A0A482R7I3-F1
#
_cell.length_a   1.000
_cell.length_b   1.000
_cell.length_c   1.000
_cell.angle_alpha   90.00
_cell.angle_beta   90.00
_cell.angle_gamma   90.00
#
_symmetry.space_group_name_H-M   'P 1'
#
loop_
_entity.id
_entity.type
_entity.pdbx_description
1 polymer ?
#
loop_
_entity_poly.entity_id
_entity_poly.type
_entity_poly.pdbx_seq_one_letter_code
_entity_poly.pdbx_strand_id
1 'polypeptide(L)'
;MCARACTICRAFREAEERDRARRREREAAAARDAEARAQQAAEAAAAEEAALLDEAITLSKQLDEQSQVEAARSRLESHPEPVPGDGVESCVIRVVMPGGVRLQRRFASADSVSVLRDYIMVASHELAGGGG
;
A
#
# COMPACT_ATOMS: atom_id res chain seq x y z
N MET A 1 -18.49 -20.99 -77.22
CA MET A 1 -19.16 -19.83 -76.60
C MET A 1 -20.06 -20.32 -75.47
N CYS A 2 -19.58 -20.28 -74.23
CA CYS A 2 -20.36 -20.68 -73.05
C CYS A 2 -21.10 -19.44 -72.51
N ALA A 3 -22.17 -19.02 -73.19
CA ALA A 3 -22.86 -17.75 -72.95
C ALA A 3 -24.04 -17.85 -71.97
N ARG A 4 -24.16 -18.93 -71.20
CA ARG A 4 -25.11 -19.04 -70.10
C ARG A 4 -24.35 -19.50 -68.87
N ALA A 5 -24.24 -18.60 -67.88
CA ALA A 5 -23.73 -18.89 -66.56
C ALA A 5 -24.39 -20.16 -66.03
N CYS A 6 -23.64 -21.26 -66.01
CA CYS A 6 -24.11 -22.53 -65.48
C CYS A 6 -24.52 -22.31 -64.02
N THR A 7 -25.75 -22.68 -63.68
CA THR A 7 -26.32 -22.56 -62.31
C THR A 7 -25.40 -23.20 -61.27
N ILE A 8 -24.67 -24.25 -61.65
CA ILE A 8 -23.65 -24.91 -60.84
C ILE A 8 -22.48 -23.97 -60.52
N CYS A 9 -21.96 -23.19 -61.49
CA CYS A 9 -20.88 -22.24 -61.26
C CYS A 9 -21.31 -21.08 -60.36
N ARG A 10 -22.58 -20.65 -60.44
CA ARG A 10 -23.15 -19.63 -59.55
C ARG A 10 -23.28 -20.16 -58.12
N ALA A 11 -23.84 -21.36 -57.96
CA ALA A 11 -23.99 -22.00 -56.66
C ALA A 11 -22.63 -22.24 -55.97
N PHE A 12 -21.60 -22.61 -56.74
CA PHE A 12 -20.24 -22.78 -56.21
C PHE A 12 -19.64 -21.46 -55.71
N ARG A 13 -19.78 -20.36 -56.45
CA ARG A 13 -19.33 -19.03 -55.99
C ARG A 13 -20.07 -18.56 -54.74
N GLU A 14 -21.39 -18.73 -54.70
CA GLU A 14 -22.20 -18.37 -53.53
C GLU A 14 -21.81 -19.22 -52.29
N ALA A 15 -21.44 -20.49 -52.48
CA ALA A 15 -20.93 -21.34 -51.41
C ALA A 15 -19.54 -20.89 -50.91
N GLU A 16 -18.60 -20.58 -51.82
CA GLU A 16 -17.29 -20.04 -51.44
C GLU A 16 -17.38 -18.70 -50.71
N GLU A 17 -18.28 -17.80 -51.15
CA GLU A 17 -18.51 -16.52 -50.49
C GLU A 17 -19.09 -16.68 -49.09
N ARG A 18 -20.06 -17.61 -48.92
CA ARG A 18 -20.62 -17.94 -47.60
C ARG A 18 -19.57 -18.56 -46.69
N ASP A 19 -18.71 -19.43 -47.20
CA ASP A 19 -17.64 -20.03 -46.40
C ASP A 19 -16.58 -19.00 -46.00
N ARG A 20 -16.22 -18.06 -46.90
CA ARG A 20 -15.34 -16.93 -46.56
C ARG A 20 -15.97 -16.01 -45.53
N ALA A 21 -17.27 -15.70 -45.64
CA ALA A 21 -17.99 -14.90 -44.65
C ALA A 21 -18.00 -15.59 -43.28
N ARG A 22 -18.32 -16.88 -43.22
CA ARG A 22 -18.29 -17.67 -41.98
C ARG A 22 -16.90 -17.74 -41.34
N ARG A 23 -15.84 -17.86 -42.15
CA ARG A 23 -14.45 -17.81 -41.65
C ARG A 23 -14.13 -16.45 -41.04
N ARG A 24 -14.46 -15.35 -41.73
CA ARG A 24 -14.27 -13.98 -41.22
C ARG A 24 -15.05 -13.73 -39.94
N GLU A 25 -16.29 -14.21 -39.84
CA GLU A 25 -17.10 -14.10 -38.62
C GLU A 25 -16.47 -14.86 -37.44
N ARG A 26 -15.98 -16.08 -37.68
CA ARG A 26 -15.29 -16.87 -36.64
C ARG A 26 -13.97 -16.23 -36.22
N GLU A 27 -13.19 -15.72 -37.16
CA GLU A 27 -11.95 -14.99 -36.89
C GLU A 27 -12.23 -13.72 -36.09
N ALA A 28 -13.26 -12.95 -36.45
CA ALA A 28 -13.66 -11.75 -35.73
C ALA A 28 -14.17 -12.07 -34.31
N ALA A 29 -14.93 -13.15 -34.13
CA ALA A 29 -15.36 -13.61 -32.82
C ALA A 29 -14.16 -14.05 -31.96
N ALA A 30 -13.24 -14.84 -32.52
CA ALA A 30 -12.04 -15.28 -31.83
C ALA A 30 -11.12 -14.11 -31.43
N ALA A 31 -11.02 -13.07 -32.29
CA ALA A 31 -10.26 -11.87 -31.99
C ALA A 31 -10.87 -11.08 -30.81
N ARG A 32 -12.20 -10.90 -30.78
CA ARG A 32 -12.89 -10.24 -29.67
C ARG A 32 -12.75 -11.03 -28.36
N ASP A 33 -12.85 -12.35 -28.41
CA ASP A 33 -12.67 -13.21 -27.23
C ASP A 33 -11.22 -13.19 -26.73
N ALA A 34 -10.24 -13.06 -27.62
CA ALA A 34 -8.84 -12.89 -27.23
C ALA A 34 -8.60 -11.52 -26.58
N GLU A 35 -9.16 -10.45 -27.15
CA GLU A 35 -9.06 -9.09 -26.61
C GLU A 35 -9.74 -8.98 -25.24
N ALA A 36 -10.95 -9.52 -25.08
CA ALA A 36 -11.66 -9.52 -23.81
C ALA A 36 -10.88 -10.26 -22.71
N ARG A 37 -10.27 -11.41 -23.04
CA ARG A 37 -9.40 -12.14 -22.09
C ARG A 37 -8.13 -11.37 -21.75
N ALA A 38 -7.53 -10.69 -22.72
CA ALA A 38 -6.35 -9.86 -22.48
C ALA A 38 -6.69 -8.67 -21.57
N GLN A 39 -7.84 -8.01 -21.77
CA GLN A 39 -8.31 -6.93 -20.90
C GLN A 39 -8.58 -7.42 -19.47
N GLN A 40 -9.30 -8.53 -19.31
CA GLN A 40 -9.55 -9.11 -17.99
C GLN A 40 -8.26 -9.49 -17.26
N ALA A 41 -7.30 -10.08 -17.98
CA ALA A 41 -5.99 -10.42 -17.41
C ALA A 41 -5.20 -9.16 -17.00
N ALA A 42 -5.24 -8.10 -17.81
CA ALA A 42 -4.60 -6.84 -17.50
C ALA A 42 -5.23 -6.13 -16.29
N GLU A 43 -6.56 -6.13 -16.19
CA GLU A 43 -7.28 -5.57 -15.04
C GLU A 43 -6.99 -6.35 -13.76
N ALA A 44 -6.97 -7.68 -13.83
CA ALA A 44 -6.62 -8.53 -12.69
C ALA A 44 -5.18 -8.29 -12.24
N ALA A 45 -4.22 -8.22 -13.17
CA ALA A 45 -2.82 -7.94 -12.87
C ALA A 45 -2.63 -6.54 -12.24
N ALA A 46 -3.34 -5.53 -12.76
CA ALA A 46 -3.28 -4.18 -12.20
C ALA A 46 -3.87 -4.11 -10.78
N ALA A 47 -4.95 -4.84 -10.51
CA ALA A 47 -5.53 -4.92 -9.17
C ALA A 47 -4.60 -5.63 -8.18
N GLU A 48 -3.93 -6.70 -8.62
CA GLU A 48 -2.93 -7.41 -7.81
C GLU A 48 -1.72 -6.52 -7.52
N GLU A 49 -1.19 -5.83 -8.53
CA GLU A 49 -0.08 -4.87 -8.36
C GLU A 49 -0.45 -3.74 -7.38
N ALA A 50 -1.65 -3.18 -7.50
CA ALA A 50 -2.12 -2.14 -6.59
C ALA A 50 -2.20 -2.64 -5.14
N ALA A 51 -2.67 -3.88 -4.92
CA ALA A 51 -2.74 -4.47 -3.60
C ALA A 51 -1.34 -4.70 -2.99
N LEU A 52 -0.40 -5.20 -3.79
CA LEU A 52 0.99 -5.40 -3.35
C LEU A 52 1.68 -4.07 -3.00
N LEU A 53 1.43 -3.01 -3.77
CA LEU A 53 1.97 -1.69 -3.49
C LEU A 53 1.40 -1.10 -2.20
N ASP A 54 0.10 -1.27 -1.94
CA ASP A 54 -0.52 -0.77 -0.71
C ASP A 54 0.01 -1.50 0.53
N GLU A 55 0.19 -2.82 0.44
CA GLU A 55 0.83 -3.63 1.48
C GLU A 55 2.27 -3.18 1.72
N ALA A 56 3.06 -2.97 0.66
CA ALA A 56 4.43 -2.51 0.78
C ALA A 56 4.53 -1.12 1.42
N ILE A 57 3.64 -0.18 1.07
CA ILE A 57 3.57 1.15 1.68
C ILE A 57 3.22 1.05 3.16
N THR A 58 2.26 0.20 3.50
CA THR A 58 1.82 -0.01 4.89
C THR A 58 2.96 -0.58 5.73
N LEU A 59 3.64 -1.60 5.22
CA LEU A 59 4.79 -2.21 5.89
C LEU A 59 5.94 -1.21 6.04
N SER A 60 6.25 -0.43 4.99
CA SER A 60 7.29 0.61 5.05
C SER A 60 7.00 1.63 6.15
N LYS A 61 5.76 2.10 6.25
CA LYS A 61 5.37 3.05 7.31
C LYS A 61 5.54 2.47 8.71
N GLN A 62 5.16 1.19 8.90
CA GLN A 62 5.32 0.50 10.18
C GLN A 62 6.80 0.35 10.57
N LEU A 63 7.66 -0.01 9.61
CA LEU A 63 9.09 -0.14 9.83
C LEU A 63 9.75 1.21 10.14
N ASP A 64 9.36 2.26 9.41
CA ASP A 64 9.86 3.62 9.65
C ASP A 64 9.45 4.13 11.05
N GLU A 65 8.21 3.85 11.46
CA GLU A 65 7.73 4.18 12.81
C GLU A 65 8.52 3.43 13.89
N GLN A 66 8.71 2.11 13.73
CA GLN A 66 9.49 1.29 14.66
C GLN A 66 10.94 1.79 14.76
N SER A 67 11.58 2.08 13.62
CA SER A 67 12.95 2.60 13.59
C SER A 67 13.07 3.95 14.29
N GLN A 68 12.09 4.85 14.11
CA GLN A 68 12.08 6.14 14.81
C GLN A 68 11.93 5.96 16.32
N VAL A 69 11.06 5.05 16.76
CA VAL A 69 10.85 4.73 18.18
C VAL A 69 12.10 4.12 18.80
N GLU A 70 12.76 3.17 18.12
CA GLU A 70 14.02 2.58 18.58
C GLU A 70 15.13 3.63 18.70
N ALA A 71 15.27 4.50 17.69
CA ALA A 71 16.23 5.59 17.72
C ALA A 71 15.94 6.59 18.85
N ALA A 72 14.65 6.90 19.10
CA ALA A 72 14.24 7.74 20.22
C ALA A 72 14.53 7.08 21.57
N ARG A 73 14.26 5.78 21.71
CA ARG A 73 14.56 5.01 22.92
C ARG A 73 16.06 5.03 23.23
N SER A 74 16.91 4.78 22.23
CA SER A 74 18.36 4.85 22.39
C SER A 74 18.85 6.23 22.84
N ARG A 75 18.28 7.32 22.29
CA ARG A 75 18.61 8.68 22.75
C ARG A 75 18.14 8.93 24.18
N LEU A 76 16.97 8.45 24.57
CA LEU A 76 16.46 8.61 25.93
C LEU A 76 17.30 7.88 26.98
N GLU A 77 17.89 6.73 26.64
CA GLU A 77 18.78 5.99 27.55
C GLU A 77 19.99 6.83 27.98
N SER A 78 20.51 7.70 27.10
CA SER A 78 21.56 8.66 27.45
C SER A 78 21.09 9.87 28.28
N HIS A 79 19.77 10.06 28.43
CA HIS A 79 19.15 11.12 29.23
C HIS A 79 18.23 10.50 30.29
N PRO A 80 18.79 9.84 31.33
CA PRO A 80 18.00 9.22 32.38
C PRO A 80 17.18 10.25 33.15
N GLU A 81 16.06 9.83 33.73
CA GLU A 81 15.25 10.71 34.58
C GLU A 81 16.06 11.15 35.82
N PRO A 82 16.18 12.47 36.10
CA PRO A 82 16.91 12.94 37.27
C PRO A 82 16.32 12.43 38.58
N VAL A 83 17.16 12.01 39.53
CA VAL A 83 16.68 11.58 40.85
C VAL A 83 16.44 12.82 41.73
N PRO A 84 15.36 12.85 42.54
CA PRO A 84 15.16 13.93 43.50
C PRO A 84 16.32 13.96 44.51
N GLY A 85 17.05 15.07 44.57
CA GLY A 85 18.14 15.28 45.53
C GLY A 85 19.55 15.23 44.94
N ASP A 86 19.72 14.91 43.66
CA ASP A 86 21.02 14.85 42.99
C ASP A 86 21.67 16.22 42.72
N GLY A 87 21.07 17.32 43.20
CA GLY A 87 21.53 18.68 42.94
C GLY A 87 21.36 19.15 41.50
N VAL A 88 20.83 18.29 40.61
CA VAL A 88 20.50 18.63 39.22
C VAL A 88 19.22 19.45 39.20
N GLU A 89 19.31 20.68 38.68
CA GLU A 89 18.15 21.54 38.46
C GLU A 89 17.20 20.84 37.48
N SER A 90 15.99 20.55 37.94
CA SER A 90 15.03 19.71 37.20
C SER A 90 13.60 20.25 37.30
N CYS A 91 12.81 19.97 36.27
CA CYS A 91 11.39 20.29 36.23
C CYS A 91 10.58 19.02 35.95
N VAL A 92 9.32 18.98 36.39
CA VAL A 92 8.40 17.88 36.09
C VAL A 92 7.45 18.34 35.00
N ILE A 93 7.45 17.64 33.87
CA ILE A 93 6.55 17.93 32.76
C ILE A 93 5.45 16.87 32.77
N ARG A 94 4.20 17.33 32.74
CA ARG A 94 3.00 16.49 32.62
C ARG A 94 2.36 16.74 31.26
N VAL A 95 2.18 15.68 30.49
CA VAL A 95 1.57 15.72 29.15
C VAL A 95 0.26 14.94 29.19
N VAL A 96 -0.80 15.51 28.65
CA VAL A 96 -2.10 14.84 28.49
C VAL A 96 -2.23 14.41 27.04
N MET A 97 -2.29 13.11 26.82
CA MET A 97 -2.40 12.52 25.49
C MET A 97 -3.87 12.52 25.03
N PRO A 98 -4.11 12.44 23.71
CA PRO A 98 -5.43 12.12 23.17
C PRO A 98 -5.95 10.82 23.82
N GLY A 99 -7.17 10.82 24.33
CA GLY A 99 -7.72 9.72 25.14
C GLY A 99 -7.61 9.92 26.66
N GLY A 100 -7.01 11.02 27.12
CA GLY A 100 -7.00 11.41 28.53
C GLY A 100 -5.92 10.74 29.38
N VAL A 101 -5.08 9.90 28.78
CA VAL A 101 -3.89 9.32 29.42
C VAL A 101 -2.93 10.44 29.79
N ARG A 102 -2.36 10.37 30.99
CA ARG A 102 -1.45 11.38 31.52
C ARG A 102 -0.06 10.79 31.64
N LEU A 103 0.89 11.37 30.91
CA LEU A 103 2.32 11.09 31.05
C LEU A 103 2.93 12.11 32.01
N GLN A 104 3.85 11.67 32.85
CA GLN A 104 4.58 12.55 33.75
C GLN A 104 6.02 12.04 33.89
N ARG A 105 6.98 12.94 33.67
CA ARG A 105 8.40 12.64 33.83
C ARG A 105 9.15 13.88 34.29
N ARG A 106 10.21 13.68 35.08
CA ARG A 106 11.16 14.72 35.43
C ARG A 106 12.23 14.86 34.34
N PHE A 107 12.55 16.10 33.98
CA PHE A 107 13.57 16.46 33.01
C PHE A 107 14.62 17.34 33.69
N ALA A 108 15.88 17.20 33.28
CA ALA A 108 16.91 18.14 33.68
C ALA A 108 16.65 19.48 32.96
N SER A 109 16.98 20.59 33.59
CA SER A 109 16.78 21.93 32.97
C SER A 109 17.68 22.16 31.76
N ALA A 110 18.73 21.36 31.63
CA ALA A 110 19.61 21.32 30.46
C ALA A 110 19.08 20.42 29.32
N ASP A 111 18.05 19.60 29.57
CA ASP A 111 17.47 18.77 28.52
C ASP A 111 16.78 19.65 27.47
N SER A 112 16.97 19.29 26.21
CA SER A 112 16.32 19.98 25.10
C SER A 112 14.88 19.51 24.91
N VAL A 113 14.10 20.31 24.17
CA VAL A 113 12.74 19.93 23.75
C VAL A 113 12.72 18.62 22.94
N SER A 114 13.83 18.25 22.29
CA SER A 114 13.92 16.96 21.57
C SER A 114 13.86 15.76 22.51
N VAL A 115 14.40 15.85 23.73
CA VAL A 115 14.31 14.77 24.73
C VAL A 115 12.86 14.57 25.19
N LEU A 116 12.11 15.68 25.35
CA LEU A 116 10.67 15.61 25.63
C LEU A 116 9.90 14.96 24.48
N ARG A 117 10.22 15.33 23.22
CA ARG A 117 9.61 14.72 22.03
C ARG A 117 9.89 13.22 21.97
N ASP A 118 11.14 12.80 22.17
CA ASP A 118 11.54 11.40 22.17
C ASP A 118 10.78 10.63 23.26
N TYR A 119 10.66 11.20 24.46
CA TYR A 119 9.87 10.60 25.55
C TYR A 119 8.40 10.40 25.17
N ILE A 120 7.76 11.42 24.59
CA ILE A 120 6.36 11.32 24.14
C ILE A 120 6.24 10.25 23.05
N MET A 121 7.17 10.19 22.08
CA MET A 121 7.15 9.20 21.00
C MET A 121 7.22 7.77 21.54
N VAL A 122 8.18 7.49 22.42
CA VAL A 122 8.34 6.15 23.02
C VAL A 122 7.13 5.79 23.89
N ALA A 123 6.70 6.69 24.77
CA ALA A 123 5.55 6.45 25.64
C ALA A 123 4.24 6.25 24.86
N SER A 124 4.04 6.99 23.75
CA SER A 124 2.86 6.84 22.90
C SER A 124 2.84 5.47 22.22
N HIS A 125 3.99 5.00 21.72
CA HIS A 125 4.11 3.70 21.09
C HIS A 125 3.88 2.55 22.09
N GLU A 126 4.41 2.66 23.30
CA GLU A 126 4.20 1.67 24.38
C GLU A 126 2.73 1.61 24.83
N LEU A 127 2.05 2.76 24.90
CA LEU A 127 0.62 2.81 25.19
C LEU A 127 -0.23 2.20 24.06
N ALA A 128 0.15 2.40 22.80
CA ALA A 128 -0.53 1.81 21.65
C ALA A 128 -0.34 0.27 21.59
N GLY A 129 0.84 -0.23 21.97
CA GLY A 129 1.16 -1.66 22.00
C GLY A 129 0.66 -2.41 23.25
N GLY A 130 0.38 -1.72 24.35
CA GLY A 130 -0.06 -2.30 25.62
C GLY A 130 -1.58 -2.48 25.77
N GLY A 131 -2.37 -2.20 24.72
CA GLY A 131 -3.84 -2.32 24.70
C GLY A 131 -4.36 -3.66 24.18
N GLY A 132 -3.69 -4.77 24.51
CA GLY A 132 -4.10 -6.14 24.18
C GLY A 132 -4.58 -6.91 25.40
#